data_AF-A0A2P7YCZ3-F1
#
_entry.id   AF-A0A2P7YCZ3-F1
#
_cell.length_a   1.000
_cell.length_b   1.000
_cell.length_c   1.000
_cell.angle_alpha   90.00
_cell.angle_beta   90.00
_cell.angle_gamma   90.00
#
_symmetry.space_group_name_H-M   'P 1'
#
loop_
_entity.id
_entity.type
_entity.pdbx_description
1 polymer ?
#
loop_
_entity_poly.entity_id
_entity_poly.type
_entity_poly.pdbx_seq_one_letter_code
_entity_poly.pdbx_strand_id
1 'polypeptide(L)'
;MSVSNEVSKNVILLPQTNQLRGLYSIIRDQLTKRGDFVFYSDRIIRLLVEEGLNQLPVEEAVIECHGGHKYNGSKFLGKICGVSIVRAGESMEMGLRDCCRSVRIGKILIQRDEETALPKLFYEKLPEDISERYVFLLDPMLATGGSAMMAVEVLLSRGVKMDRILFLNLLAAPEGIKAFHDNT
;
A
#
# COMPACT_ATOMS: atom_id res chain seq x y z
N MET A 1 5.49 10.63 -19.66
CA MET A 1 4.44 11.11 -18.73
C MET A 1 5.05 12.21 -17.91
N SER A 2 4.57 13.42 -18.13
CA SER A 2 4.89 14.63 -17.36
C SER A 2 4.56 14.39 -15.89
N VAL A 3 5.52 14.65 -15.01
CA VAL A 3 5.28 14.73 -13.57
C VAL A 3 4.44 15.98 -13.36
N SER A 4 3.14 15.81 -13.14
CA SER A 4 2.23 16.90 -12.75
C SER A 4 2.71 17.45 -11.41
N ASN A 5 3.15 18.71 -11.38
CA ASN A 5 3.88 19.31 -10.25
C ASN A 5 3.02 19.70 -9.03
N GLU A 6 1.78 19.23 -8.92
CA GLU A 6 0.94 19.44 -7.74
C GLU A 6 0.29 18.14 -7.32
N VAL A 7 1.09 17.28 -6.68
CA VAL A 7 0.58 16.11 -5.97
C VAL A 7 0.31 16.54 -4.53
N SER A 8 -0.86 16.21 -3.99
CA SER A 8 -1.27 16.60 -2.62
C SER A 8 -0.20 16.23 -1.57
N LYS A 9 -0.15 16.98 -0.46
CA LYS A 9 0.80 16.76 0.65
C LYS A 9 0.78 15.34 1.22
N ASN A 10 -0.35 14.64 1.07
CA ASN A 10 -0.55 13.28 1.59
C ASN A 10 -0.18 12.18 0.58
N VAL A 11 0.36 12.55 -0.59
CA VAL A 11 0.80 11.60 -1.61
C VAL A 11 2.32 11.63 -1.70
N ILE A 12 2.92 10.46 -1.45
CA ILE A 12 4.36 10.30 -1.44
C ILE A 12 4.74 9.50 -2.69
N LEU A 13 5.52 10.12 -3.56
CA LEU A 13 6.04 9.46 -4.74
C LEU A 13 7.40 8.84 -4.42
N LEU A 14 7.59 7.58 -4.83
CA LEU A 14 8.93 6.98 -4.84
C LEU A 14 9.89 7.86 -5.67
N PRO A 15 11.16 7.99 -5.25
CA PRO A 15 12.17 8.68 -6.03
C PRO A 15 12.25 8.14 -7.46
N GLN A 16 12.11 9.02 -8.46
CA GLN A 16 12.07 8.66 -9.88
C GLN A 16 13.47 8.34 -10.46
N THR A 17 14.14 7.37 -9.86
CA THR A 17 15.49 6.93 -10.23
C THR A 17 15.52 6.25 -11.62
N ASN A 18 16.69 6.21 -12.24
CA ASN A 18 16.89 5.47 -13.49
C ASN A 18 16.49 3.99 -13.36
N GLN A 19 16.74 3.40 -12.18
CA GLN A 19 16.36 2.02 -11.91
C GLN A 19 14.84 1.85 -11.89
N LEU A 20 14.11 2.70 -11.15
CA LEU A 20 12.65 2.63 -11.09
C LEU A 20 12.03 2.86 -12.47
N ARG A 21 12.55 3.82 -13.24
CA ARG A 21 12.13 4.07 -14.63
C ARG A 21 12.36 2.84 -15.51
N GLY A 22 13.51 2.17 -15.38
CA GLY A 22 13.81 0.93 -16.10
C GLY A 22 12.86 -0.20 -15.76
N LEU A 23 12.55 -0.40 -14.47
CA LEU A 23 11.58 -1.39 -14.02
C LEU A 23 10.18 -1.11 -14.61
N TYR A 24 9.74 0.16 -14.58
CA TYR A 24 8.47 0.56 -15.19
C TYR A 24 8.41 0.32 -16.69
N SER A 25 9.50 0.58 -17.42
CA SER A 25 9.56 0.31 -18.86
C SER A 25 9.30 -1.16 -19.16
N ILE A 26 9.86 -2.08 -18.36
CA ILE A 26 9.69 -3.53 -18.57
C ILE A 26 8.24 -3.94 -18.27
N ILE A 27 7.68 -3.56 -17.12
CA ILE A 27 6.33 -4.00 -16.75
C ILE A 27 5.22 -3.37 -17.62
N ARG A 28 5.53 -2.28 -18.34
CA ARG A 28 4.62 -1.62 -19.28
C ARG A 28 4.81 -2.05 -20.74
N ASP A 29 5.89 -2.77 -21.06
CA ASP A 29 6.10 -3.28 -22.41
C ASP A 29 5.17 -4.47 -22.70
N GLN A 30 4.39 -4.37 -23.76
CA GLN A 30 3.47 -5.40 -24.25
C GLN A 30 4.17 -6.70 -24.64
N LEU A 31 5.47 -6.65 -24.96
CA LEU A 31 6.28 -7.82 -25.33
C LEU A 31 6.88 -8.55 -24.12
N THR A 32 6.77 -7.99 -22.91
CA THR A 32 7.29 -8.59 -21.69
C THR A 32 6.60 -9.91 -21.37
N LYS A 33 7.40 -10.96 -21.18
CA LYS A 33 6.90 -12.28 -20.83
C LYS A 33 6.36 -12.28 -19.41
N ARG A 34 5.38 -13.14 -19.14
CA ARG A 34 4.73 -13.26 -17.82
C ARG A 34 5.73 -13.42 -16.66
N GLY A 35 6.77 -14.25 -16.83
CA GLY A 35 7.77 -14.48 -15.77
C GLY A 35 8.53 -13.20 -15.41
N ASP A 36 8.97 -12.46 -16.43
CA ASP A 36 9.65 -11.17 -16.25
C ASP A 36 8.71 -10.13 -15.65
N PHE A 37 7.46 -10.06 -16.13
CA PHE A 37 6.46 -9.14 -15.58
C PHE A 37 6.27 -9.32 -14.07
N VAL A 38 6.11 -10.56 -13.61
CA VAL A 38 5.97 -10.87 -12.17
C VAL A 38 7.25 -10.48 -11.42
N PHE A 39 8.41 -10.93 -11.90
CA PHE A 39 9.69 -10.66 -11.26
C PHE A 39 9.97 -9.15 -11.09
N TYR A 40 9.76 -8.35 -12.14
CA TYR A 40 10.01 -6.91 -12.09
C TYR A 40 8.92 -6.16 -11.32
N SER A 41 7.67 -6.64 -11.33
CA SER A 41 6.60 -6.07 -10.49
C SER A 41 6.91 -6.27 -9.01
N ASP A 42 7.33 -7.47 -8.61
CA ASP A 42 7.71 -7.78 -7.22
C ASP A 42 8.85 -6.90 -6.72
N ARG A 43 9.81 -6.57 -7.61
CA ARG A 43 10.89 -5.63 -7.28
C ARG A 43 10.40 -4.21 -7.01
N ILE A 44 9.42 -3.72 -7.79
CA ILE A 44 8.81 -2.40 -7.54
C ILE A 44 8.01 -2.44 -6.24
N ILE A 45 7.22 -3.50 -6.02
CA ILE A 45 6.42 -3.70 -4.81
C ILE A 45 7.32 -3.67 -3.56
N ARG A 46 8.49 -4.31 -3.60
CA ARG A 46 9.43 -4.27 -2.47
C ARG A 46 9.86 -2.83 -2.13
N LEU A 47 10.23 -2.03 -3.13
CA LEU A 47 10.60 -0.63 -2.92
C LEU A 47 9.43 0.19 -2.35
N LEU A 48 8.23 -0.05 -2.86
CA LEU A 48 7.01 0.62 -2.41
C LEU A 48 6.65 0.27 -0.96
N VAL A 49 6.80 -1.00 -0.56
CA VAL A 49 6.55 -1.44 0.81
C VAL A 49 7.56 -0.84 1.78
N GLU A 50 8.85 -0.86 1.45
CA GLU A 50 9.88 -0.23 2.30
C GLU A 50 9.60 1.27 2.49
N GLU A 51 9.21 1.97 1.43
CA GLU A 51 8.82 3.38 1.56
C GLU A 51 7.54 3.57 2.38
N GLY A 52 6.57 2.67 2.25
CA GLY A 52 5.37 2.65 3.09
C GLY A 52 5.70 2.48 4.58
N LEU A 53 6.67 1.62 4.90
CA LEU A 53 7.13 1.40 6.28
C LEU A 53 7.82 2.63 6.87
N ASN A 54 8.50 3.44 6.06
CA ASN A 54 9.11 4.70 6.50
C ASN A 54 8.10 5.74 7.00
N GLN A 55 6.80 5.59 6.64
CA GLN A 55 5.74 6.51 7.06
C GLN A 55 5.13 6.15 8.42
N LEU A 56 5.56 5.04 9.03
CA LEU A 56 5.10 4.66 10.36
C LEU A 56 5.80 5.49 11.45
N PRO A 57 5.09 5.85 12.53
CA PRO A 57 5.71 6.59 13.62
C PRO A 57 6.75 5.72 14.34
N VAL A 58 7.79 6.37 14.82
CA VAL A 58 8.89 5.74 15.57
C VAL A 58 9.10 6.45 16.90
N GLU A 59 9.57 5.70 17.89
CA GLU A 59 10.08 6.22 19.15
C GLU A 59 11.60 6.09 19.20
N GLU A 60 12.28 7.06 19.83
CA GLU A 60 13.70 6.94 20.11
C GLU A 60 13.95 5.80 21.09
N ALA A 61 14.94 4.96 20.78
CA ALA A 61 15.31 3.82 21.59
C ALA A 61 16.83 3.73 21.69
N VAL A 62 17.34 3.77 22.92
CA VAL A 62 18.76 3.50 23.18
C VAL A 62 18.93 1.99 23.29
N ILE A 63 19.69 1.41 22.37
CA ILE A 63 20.02 -0.02 22.39
C ILE A 63 21.45 -0.20 22.89
N GLU A 64 21.68 -1.30 23.61
CA GLU A 64 23.01 -1.72 24.00
C GLU A 64 23.57 -2.65 22.92
N CYS A 65 24.64 -2.21 22.29
CA CYS A 65 25.36 -2.99 21.29
C CYS A 65 26.26 -4.02 21.98
N HIS A 66 26.67 -5.03 21.20
CA HIS A 66 27.69 -5.97 21.65
C HIS A 66 28.97 -5.19 22.06
N GLY A 67 29.52 -5.50 23.24
CA GLY A 67 30.64 -4.75 23.82
C GLY A 67 30.25 -3.57 24.73
N GLY A 68 28.96 -3.38 25.04
CA GLY A 68 28.49 -2.41 26.06
C GLY A 68 28.38 -0.97 25.56
N HIS A 69 28.58 -0.73 24.26
CA HIS A 69 28.38 0.59 23.66
C HIS A 69 26.88 0.87 23.50
N LYS A 70 26.47 2.11 23.76
CA LYS A 70 25.09 2.55 23.54
C LYS A 70 24.94 3.14 22.13
N TYR A 71 23.86 2.76 21.43
CA TYR A 71 23.47 3.33 20.15
C TYR A 71 22.09 3.97 20.26
N ASN A 72 21.98 5.22 19.80
CA ASN A 72 20.71 5.94 19.74
C ASN A 72 20.00 5.57 18.44
N GLY A 73 19.10 4.60 18.52
CA GLY A 73 18.29 4.14 17.40
C GLY A 73 16.83 4.55 17.54
N SER A 74 16.00 3.86 16.77
CA SER A 74 14.55 4.05 16.78
C SER A 74 13.83 2.71 16.71
N LYS A 75 12.61 2.68 17.22
CA LYS A 75 11.71 1.52 17.17
C LYS A 75 10.35 1.95 16.63
N PHE A 76 9.75 1.11 15.80
CA PHE A 76 8.39 1.36 15.29
C PHE A 76 7.35 1.33 16.41
N LEU A 77 6.42 2.28 16.37
CA LEU A 77 5.29 2.37 17.26
C LEU A 77 4.07 1.64 16.68
N GLY A 78 3.38 0.91 17.55
CA GLY A 78 2.13 0.23 17.20
C GLY A 78 2.32 -1.10 16.46
N LYS A 79 1.20 -1.63 15.98
CA LYS A 79 1.13 -2.91 15.28
C LYS A 79 0.66 -2.66 13.85
N ILE A 80 1.20 -3.40 12.89
CA ILE A 80 0.83 -3.28 11.48
C ILE A 80 -0.04 -4.46 11.01
N CYS A 81 -0.83 -4.25 9.98
CA CYS A 81 -1.41 -5.30 9.15
C CYS A 81 -1.53 -4.82 7.70
N GLY A 82 -1.49 -5.77 6.76
CA GLY A 82 -1.85 -5.50 5.36
C GLY A 82 -3.31 -5.83 5.11
N VAL A 83 -3.97 -5.08 4.25
CA VAL A 83 -5.32 -5.38 3.74
C VAL A 83 -5.27 -5.30 2.23
N SER A 84 -5.46 -6.44 1.55
CA SER A 84 -5.45 -6.49 0.09
C SER A 84 -6.84 -6.33 -0.48
N ILE A 85 -6.97 -5.46 -1.49
CA ILE A 85 -8.17 -5.39 -2.33
C ILE A 85 -8.09 -6.52 -3.36
N VAL A 86 -8.96 -7.51 -3.19
CA VAL A 86 -8.99 -8.71 -4.03
C VAL A 86 -9.48 -8.34 -5.43
N ARG A 87 -8.83 -8.78 -6.51
CA ARG A 87 -7.68 -9.71 -6.57
C ARG A 87 -6.31 -9.04 -6.72
N ALA A 88 -6.25 -7.85 -7.30
CA ALA A 88 -4.98 -7.25 -7.71
C ALA A 88 -4.05 -6.97 -6.52
N GLY A 89 -4.61 -6.52 -5.39
CA GLY A 89 -3.87 -6.27 -4.16
C GLY A 89 -3.17 -7.49 -3.57
N GLU A 90 -3.62 -8.71 -3.90
CA GLU A 90 -3.02 -9.95 -3.40
C GLU A 90 -1.58 -10.14 -3.91
N SER A 91 -1.27 -9.56 -5.09
CA SER A 91 0.09 -9.57 -5.65
C SER A 91 1.11 -8.86 -4.75
N MET A 92 0.67 -7.92 -3.91
CA MET A 92 1.54 -7.14 -3.04
C MET A 92 1.77 -7.78 -1.67
N GLU A 93 1.00 -8.81 -1.31
CA GLU A 93 1.09 -9.43 0.02
C GLU A 93 2.44 -10.10 0.25
N MET A 94 3.04 -10.70 -0.79
CA MET A 94 4.35 -11.34 -0.67
C MET A 94 5.42 -10.31 -0.32
N GLY A 95 5.44 -9.18 -1.04
CA GLY A 95 6.36 -8.08 -0.74
C GLY A 95 6.24 -7.56 0.69
N LEU A 96 5.02 -7.47 1.22
CA LEU A 96 4.80 -7.10 2.63
C LEU A 96 5.29 -8.17 3.61
N ARG A 97 5.03 -9.46 3.35
CA ARG A 97 5.50 -10.56 4.21
C ARG A 97 7.02 -10.68 4.21
N ASP A 98 7.68 -10.37 3.09
CA ASP A 98 9.14 -10.41 2.98
C ASP A 98 9.81 -9.26 3.74
N CYS A 99 9.14 -8.12 3.93
CA CYS A 99 9.62 -7.02 4.79
C CYS A 99 9.30 -7.26 6.26
N CYS A 100 8.08 -7.73 6.55
CA CYS A 100 7.53 -7.81 7.89
C CYS A 100 7.14 -9.25 8.24
N ARG A 101 8.04 -9.94 8.94
CA ARG A 101 7.79 -11.31 9.42
C ARG A 101 6.54 -11.32 10.30
N SER A 102 5.60 -12.24 10.00
CA SER A 102 4.34 -12.43 10.74
C SER A 102 3.34 -11.27 10.68
N VAL A 103 3.39 -10.43 9.64
CA VAL A 103 2.34 -9.44 9.38
C VAL A 103 0.98 -10.12 9.15
N ARG A 104 -0.06 -9.64 9.83
CA ARG A 104 -1.44 -10.11 9.62
C ARG A 104 -1.95 -9.55 8.30
N ILE A 105 -2.67 -10.37 7.54
CA ILE A 105 -3.25 -9.98 6.26
C ILE A 105 -4.77 -10.12 6.33
N GLY A 106 -5.47 -9.00 6.13
CA GLY A 106 -6.89 -8.96 5.83
C GLY A 106 -7.13 -8.93 4.32
N LYS A 107 -8.34 -9.28 3.90
CA LYS A 107 -8.77 -9.27 2.50
C LYS A 107 -10.13 -8.60 2.39
N ILE A 108 -10.28 -7.75 1.38
CA ILE A 108 -11.56 -7.12 1.02
C ILE A 108 -11.81 -7.39 -0.45
N LEU A 109 -12.96 -7.99 -0.78
CA LEU A 109 -13.42 -8.19 -2.16
C LEU A 109 -14.49 -7.17 -2.48
N ILE A 110 -14.16 -6.27 -3.40
CA ILE A 110 -15.08 -5.28 -3.95
C ILE A 110 -15.25 -5.58 -5.42
N GLN A 111 -16.49 -5.67 -5.85
CA GLN A 111 -16.84 -5.86 -7.26
C GLN A 111 -17.92 -4.86 -7.63
N ARG A 112 -17.95 -4.47 -8.90
CA ARG A 112 -19.01 -3.61 -9.41
C ARG A 112 -20.27 -4.43 -9.58
N ASP A 113 -21.36 -3.87 -9.10
CA ASP A 113 -22.69 -4.38 -9.36
C ASP A 113 -23.00 -4.25 -10.86
N GLU A 114 -23.52 -5.32 -11.49
CA GLU A 114 -23.69 -5.39 -12.94
C GLU A 114 -24.79 -4.46 -13.46
N GLU A 115 -25.76 -4.11 -12.63
CA GLU A 115 -26.90 -3.25 -13.00
C GLU A 115 -26.59 -1.77 -12.74
N THR A 116 -26.00 -1.46 -11.58
CA THR A 116 -25.77 -0.07 -11.13
C THR A 116 -24.37 0.45 -11.44
N ALA A 117 -23.43 -0.44 -11.79
CA ALA A 117 -22.00 -0.15 -11.95
C ALA A 117 -21.30 0.41 -10.70
N LEU A 118 -21.96 0.43 -9.54
CA LEU A 118 -21.43 0.92 -8.27
C LEU A 118 -20.58 -0.15 -7.57
N PRO A 119 -19.52 0.24 -6.84
CA PRO A 119 -18.73 -0.70 -6.05
C PRO A 119 -19.56 -1.23 -4.88
N LYS A 120 -19.58 -2.55 -4.72
CA LYS A 120 -20.25 -3.25 -3.63
C LYS A 120 -19.27 -4.16 -2.90
N LEU A 121 -19.38 -4.22 -1.57
CA LEU A 121 -18.63 -5.16 -0.75
C LEU A 121 -19.26 -6.55 -0.88
N PHE A 122 -18.47 -7.52 -1.37
CA PHE A 122 -18.90 -8.92 -1.50
C PHE A 122 -18.37 -9.80 -0.38
N TYR A 123 -17.14 -9.53 0.08
CA TYR A 123 -16.50 -10.31 1.12
C TYR A 123 -15.47 -9.46 1.85
N GLU A 124 -15.37 -9.66 3.15
CA GLU A 124 -14.25 -9.18 3.94
C GLU A 124 -13.83 -10.22 4.98
N LYS A 125 -12.53 -10.28 5.23
CA LYS A 125 -11.96 -11.01 6.36
C LYS A 125 -10.78 -10.20 6.88
N LEU A 126 -10.99 -9.56 8.02
CA LEU A 126 -10.05 -8.63 8.62
C LEU A 126 -9.58 -9.17 9.99
N PRO A 127 -8.39 -8.80 10.47
CA PRO A 127 -7.99 -9.07 11.85
C PRO A 127 -8.99 -8.50 12.86
N GLU A 128 -9.28 -9.23 13.94
CA GLU A 128 -10.21 -8.77 14.99
C GLU A 128 -9.73 -7.49 15.68
N ASP A 129 -8.42 -7.30 15.79
CA ASP A 129 -7.77 -6.13 16.41
C ASP A 129 -7.36 -5.05 15.40
N ILE A 130 -8.03 -4.96 14.23
CA ILE A 130 -7.65 -4.02 13.16
C ILE A 130 -7.78 -2.55 13.56
N SER A 131 -8.75 -2.19 14.41
CA SER A 131 -8.98 -0.81 14.89
C SER A 131 -7.78 -0.22 15.64
N GLU A 132 -6.93 -1.06 16.21
CA GLU A 132 -5.73 -0.66 16.96
C GLU A 132 -4.46 -0.60 16.10
N ARG A 133 -4.54 -1.01 14.82
CA ARG A 133 -3.38 -1.20 13.94
C ARG A 133 -3.20 -0.08 12.91
N TYR A 134 -1.99 0.02 12.38
CA TYR A 134 -1.70 0.68 11.11
C TYR A 134 -2.02 -0.28 9.97
N VAL A 135 -2.80 0.19 9.00
CA VAL A 135 -3.30 -0.62 7.90
C VAL A 135 -2.59 -0.21 6.61
N PHE A 136 -1.83 -1.13 6.03
CA PHE A 136 -1.37 -1.00 4.66
C PHE A 136 -2.46 -1.51 3.71
N LEU A 137 -3.21 -0.59 3.11
CA LEU A 137 -4.19 -0.92 2.08
C LEU A 137 -3.45 -1.16 0.75
N LEU A 138 -3.60 -2.34 0.16
CA LEU A 138 -2.82 -2.79 -0.99
C LEU A 138 -3.69 -2.86 -2.24
N ASP A 139 -3.39 -2.05 -3.25
CA ASP A 139 -3.94 -2.16 -4.60
C ASP A 139 -2.96 -1.58 -5.62
N PRO A 140 -2.43 -2.37 -6.58
CA PRO A 140 -1.43 -1.89 -7.53
C PRO A 140 -1.96 -0.83 -8.50
N MET A 141 -3.28 -0.70 -8.70
CA MET A 141 -3.85 0.22 -9.70
C MET A 141 -4.95 1.11 -9.14
N LEU A 142 -4.76 2.42 -9.20
CA LEU A 142 -5.75 3.43 -8.84
C LEU A 142 -6.23 4.15 -10.11
N ALA A 143 -7.33 3.68 -10.70
CA ALA A 143 -7.92 4.30 -11.88
C ALA A 143 -8.94 5.39 -11.52
N THR A 144 -10.14 5.01 -11.07
CA THR A 144 -11.21 5.95 -10.68
C THR A 144 -11.36 6.13 -9.18
N GLY A 145 -10.61 5.38 -8.36
CA GLY A 145 -10.68 5.44 -6.89
C GLY A 145 -11.82 4.65 -6.23
N GLY A 146 -12.88 4.30 -6.95
CA GLY A 146 -14.10 3.70 -6.36
C GLY A 146 -13.88 2.51 -5.43
N SER A 147 -13.06 1.53 -5.85
CA SER A 147 -12.75 0.36 -5.02
C SER A 147 -11.91 0.72 -3.79
N ALA A 148 -10.96 1.64 -3.93
CA ALA A 148 -10.12 2.08 -2.82
C ALA A 148 -10.92 2.87 -1.79
N MET A 149 -11.81 3.78 -2.23
CA MET A 149 -12.70 4.55 -1.35
C MET A 149 -13.64 3.63 -0.57
N MET A 150 -14.30 2.67 -1.24
CA MET A 150 -15.14 1.67 -0.57
C MET A 150 -14.34 0.83 0.43
N ALA A 151 -13.09 0.46 0.11
CA ALA A 151 -12.24 -0.26 1.06
C ALA A 151 -11.89 0.60 2.29
N VAL A 152 -11.62 1.88 2.11
CA VAL A 152 -11.42 2.84 3.20
C VAL A 152 -12.68 2.97 4.05
N GLU A 153 -13.86 3.13 3.46
CA GLU A 153 -15.14 3.18 4.17
C GLU A 153 -15.37 1.93 5.04
N VAL A 154 -15.07 0.75 4.50
CA VAL A 154 -15.13 -0.51 5.26
C VAL A 154 -14.16 -0.47 6.44
N LEU A 155 -12.91 -0.04 6.24
CA LEU A 155 -11.93 0.05 7.34
C LEU A 155 -12.37 1.04 8.42
N LEU A 156 -12.90 2.21 8.04
CA LEU A 156 -13.44 3.20 8.96
C LEU A 156 -14.64 2.64 9.74
N SER A 157 -15.54 1.91 9.07
CA SER A 157 -16.68 1.24 9.72
C SER A 157 -16.27 0.19 10.75
N ARG A 158 -15.06 -0.37 10.60
CA ARG A 158 -14.43 -1.33 11.53
C ARG A 158 -13.61 -0.63 12.63
N GLY A 159 -13.66 0.70 12.71
CA GLY A 159 -13.02 1.49 13.75
C GLY A 159 -11.54 1.79 13.51
N VAL A 160 -11.02 1.55 12.30
CA VAL A 160 -9.68 1.99 11.92
C VAL A 160 -9.70 3.52 11.81
N LYS A 161 -8.68 4.19 12.36
CA LYS A 161 -8.57 5.64 12.24
C LYS A 161 -8.01 6.03 10.87
N MET A 162 -8.53 7.11 10.30
CA MET A 162 -8.14 7.57 8.96
C MET A 162 -6.63 7.84 8.83
N ASP A 163 -6.02 8.44 9.86
CA ASP A 163 -4.58 8.72 9.96
C ASP A 163 -3.69 7.46 10.08
N ARG A 164 -4.30 6.28 10.20
CA ARG A 164 -3.62 4.98 10.28
C ARG A 164 -3.79 4.13 9.03
N ILE A 165 -4.45 4.65 7.99
CA ILE A 165 -4.60 3.96 6.70
C ILE A 165 -3.54 4.48 5.74
N LEU A 166 -2.61 3.60 5.35
CA LEU A 166 -1.57 3.89 4.37
C LEU A 166 -1.90 3.13 3.09
N PHE A 167 -2.28 3.86 2.05
CA PHE A 167 -2.61 3.27 0.76
C PHE A 167 -1.35 3.09 -0.11
N LEU A 168 -0.93 1.84 -0.30
CA LEU A 168 0.20 1.50 -1.15
C LEU A 168 -0.29 1.18 -2.56
N ASN A 169 0.16 2.01 -3.51
CA ASN A 169 -0.24 1.92 -4.90
C ASN A 169 0.96 2.00 -5.86
N LEU A 170 0.94 1.16 -6.89
CA LEU A 170 2.02 1.08 -7.89
C LEU A 170 1.77 2.04 -9.07
N LEU A 171 0.54 2.15 -9.54
CA LEU A 171 0.13 3.03 -10.64
C LEU A 171 -1.18 3.75 -10.31
N ALA A 172 -1.14 5.08 -10.38
CA ALA A 172 -2.32 5.91 -10.17
C ALA A 172 -2.57 6.85 -11.36
N ALA A 173 -3.83 7.01 -11.73
CA ALA A 173 -4.31 8.06 -12.62
C ALA A 173 -4.52 9.36 -11.82
N PRO A 174 -4.19 10.54 -12.37
CA PRO A 174 -4.41 11.82 -11.69
C PRO A 174 -5.86 12.01 -11.22
N GLU A 175 -6.83 11.59 -12.02
CA GLU A 175 -8.26 11.64 -11.69
C GLU A 175 -8.60 10.75 -10.50
N GLY A 176 -7.98 9.57 -10.42
CA GLY A 176 -8.13 8.65 -9.30
C GLY A 176 -7.51 9.17 -8.02
N ILE A 177 -6.34 9.82 -8.09
CA ILE A 177 -5.71 10.46 -6.92
C ILE A 177 -6.60 11.57 -6.38
N LYS A 178 -7.10 12.43 -7.27
CA LYS A 178 -7.98 13.54 -6.89
C LYS A 178 -9.28 13.02 -6.26
N ALA A 179 -9.94 12.07 -6.91
CA ALA A 179 -11.17 11.47 -6.38
C ALA A 179 -10.95 10.81 -5.02
N PHE A 180 -9.85 10.06 -4.85
CA PHE A 180 -9.53 9.43 -3.58
C PHE A 180 -9.30 10.48 -2.48
N HIS A 181 -8.48 11.51 -2.75
CA HIS A 181 -8.19 12.57 -1.80
C HIS A 181 -9.42 13.40 -1.40
N ASP A 182 -10.33 13.69 -2.32
CA ASP A 182 -11.49 14.56 -2.06
C ASP A 182 -12.61 13.83 -1.28
N ASN A 183 -12.59 12.50 -1.25
CA ASN A 183 -13.68 11.67 -0.67
C ASN A 183 -13.24 10.79 0.50
N THR A 184 -12.00 10.91 0.98
CA THR A 184 -11.48 10.19 2.15
C THR A 184 -10.72 11.13 3.07
#